data_AF-A0A0N0D2Q6-F1
#
_entry.id   AF-A0A0N0D2Q6-F1
#
_cell.length_a   1.000
_cell.length_b   1.000
_cell.length_c   1.000
_cell.angle_alpha   90.00
_cell.angle_beta   90.00
_cell.angle_gamma   90.00
#
_symmetry.space_group_name_H-M   'P 1'
#
loop_
_entity.id
_entity.type
_entity.pdbx_description
1 polymer ?
#
loop_
_entity_poly.entity_id
_entity_poly.type
_entity_poly.pdbx_seq_one_letter_code
_entity_poly.pdbx_strand_id
1 'polypeptide(L)'
;HTYVEPGNYTVVLSVSDDFTTRTKIAASYIHVNGRSIHGKITGRDTGAAISNCLIEIRHKTLGLIADGYSNTDGSYTINGLPAENSLIVGVWPPFNQKNVYDHQYYENADSIDSATTVSTLIDNVYDLNISLPVSPDAGILGRVLSAKNPENGISDIEIQAFSEKLESGSITTTDVNGYYTLTGLN
;
A
#
# COMPACT_ATOMS: atom_id res chain seq x y z
N HIS A 1 2.89 -7.81 36.05
CA HIS A 1 2.52 -6.52 35.43
C HIS A 1 1.91 -6.82 34.07
N THR A 2 0.83 -6.14 33.70
CA THR A 2 0.16 -6.35 32.41
C THR A 2 0.22 -5.04 31.64
N TYR A 3 0.75 -5.10 30.42
CA TYR A 3 0.84 -3.96 29.52
C TYR A 3 -0.41 -3.92 28.65
N VAL A 4 -1.18 -2.84 28.75
CA VAL A 4 -2.49 -2.71 28.07
C VAL A 4 -2.52 -1.58 27.04
N GLU A 5 -1.64 -0.58 27.19
CA GLU A 5 -1.51 0.50 26.21
C GLU A 5 -0.61 0.05 25.04
N PRO A 6 -0.92 0.45 23.80
CA PRO A 6 -0.06 0.16 22.66
C PRO A 6 1.30 0.86 22.78
N GLY A 7 2.39 0.12 22.57
CA GLY A 7 3.73 0.67 22.77
C GLY A 7 4.83 -0.37 22.82
N ASN A 8 6.07 0.13 22.86
CA ASN A 8 7.29 -0.65 23.02
C ASN A 8 7.84 -0.40 24.42
N TYR A 9 7.90 -1.45 25.25
CA TYR A 9 8.28 -1.32 26.66
C TYR A 9 9.67 -1.90 26.93
N THR A 10 10.48 -1.12 27.63
CA THR A 10 11.79 -1.56 28.13
C THR A 10 11.62 -2.22 29.49
N VAL A 11 12.14 -3.44 29.64
CA VAL A 11 12.15 -4.17 30.90
C VAL A 11 13.50 -3.94 31.57
N VAL A 12 13.48 -3.39 32.78
CA VAL A 12 14.67 -3.19 33.62
C VAL A 12 14.58 -4.13 34.82
N LEU A 13 15.57 -5.00 34.97
CA LEU A 13 15.72 -5.87 36.13
C LEU A 13 16.90 -5.38 36.96
N SER A 14 16.65 -4.99 38.19
CA SER A 14 17.70 -4.60 39.14
C SER A 14 17.72 -5.58 40.32
N VAL A 15 18.93 -6.01 40.70
CA VAL A 15 19.21 -6.82 41.88
C VAL A 15 20.19 -6.04 42.75
N SER A 16 19.82 -5.80 44.00
CA SER A 16 20.61 -5.01 44.93
C SER A 16 20.97 -5.83 46.17
N ASP A 17 22.16 -5.61 46.70
CA ASP A 17 22.56 -5.95 48.06
C ASP A 17 22.91 -4.66 48.84
N ASP A 18 23.39 -4.80 50.07
CA ASP A 18 23.71 -3.67 50.95
C ASP A 18 24.84 -2.75 50.41
N PHE A 19 25.56 -3.16 49.37
CA PHE A 19 26.74 -2.47 48.86
C PHE A 19 26.64 -2.10 47.37
N THR A 20 25.79 -2.77 46.59
CA THR A 20 25.71 -2.56 45.15
C THR A 20 24.35 -2.88 44.56
N THR A 21 24.04 -2.24 43.43
CA THR A 21 22.91 -2.61 42.57
C THR A 21 23.42 -3.01 41.19
N ARG A 22 23.01 -4.18 40.72
CA ARG A 22 23.26 -4.66 39.36
C ARG A 22 21.98 -4.57 38.55
N THR A 23 22.05 -3.94 37.38
CA THR A 23 20.90 -3.77 36.49
C THR A 23 21.14 -4.49 35.17
N LYS A 24 20.09 -5.14 34.65
CA LYS A 24 20.00 -5.64 33.28
C LYS A 24 18.83 -4.96 32.58
N ILE A 25 19.09 -4.42 31.39
CA ILE A 25 18.10 -3.73 30.58
C ILE A 25 17.81 -4.58 29.34
N ALA A 26 16.53 -4.85 29.10
CA ALA A 26 16.02 -5.41 27.85
C ALA A 26 15.16 -4.33 27.17
N ALA A 27 15.77 -3.58 26.26
CA ALA A 27 15.11 -2.50 25.53
C ALA A 27 14.06 -3.04 24.57
N SER A 28 12.91 -2.35 24.48
CA SER A 28 11.78 -2.71 23.59
C SER A 28 11.44 -4.20 23.60
N TYR A 29 11.42 -4.80 24.79
CA TYR A 29 11.27 -6.25 24.93
C TYR A 29 9.81 -6.70 24.76
N ILE A 30 8.86 -5.83 25.09
CA ILE A 30 7.42 -6.10 25.02
C ILE A 30 6.81 -5.13 24.00
N HIS A 31 6.07 -5.70 23.05
CA HIS A 31 5.38 -4.97 22.00
C HIS A 31 3.87 -5.18 22.18
N VAL A 32 3.13 -4.09 22.33
CA VAL A 32 1.67 -4.11 22.42
C VAL A 32 1.10 -3.37 21.22
N ASN A 33 0.34 -4.09 20.40
CA ASN A 33 -0.36 -3.50 19.25
C ASN A 33 -1.67 -2.84 19.70
N GLY A 34 -2.19 -1.94 18.85
CA GLY A 34 -3.46 -1.27 19.07
C GLY A 34 -3.50 0.17 18.55
N ARG A 35 -2.47 0.59 17.80
CA ARG A 35 -2.48 1.85 17.08
C ARG A 35 -3.39 1.75 15.86
N SER A 36 -3.76 2.92 15.34
CA SER A 36 -4.60 3.03 14.15
C SER A 36 -4.19 4.20 13.26
N ILE A 37 -4.50 4.07 11.97
CA ILE A 37 -4.33 5.12 10.95
C ILE A 37 -5.69 5.39 10.33
N HIS A 38 -6.05 6.67 10.22
CA HIS A 38 -7.31 7.13 9.65
C HIS A 38 -7.05 8.15 8.55
N GLY A 39 -7.92 8.16 7.54
CA GLY A 39 -7.88 9.16 6.49
C GLY A 39 -8.98 8.98 5.47
N LYS A 40 -8.80 9.62 4.32
CA LYS A 40 -9.72 9.59 3.18
C LYS A 40 -8.97 9.39 1.87
N ILE A 41 -9.56 8.60 0.97
CA ILE A 41 -9.08 8.40 -0.39
C ILE A 41 -9.97 9.16 -1.38
N THR A 42 -9.34 9.95 -2.25
CA THR A 42 -10.04 10.74 -3.28
C THR A 42 -9.35 10.66 -4.63
N GLY A 43 -10.08 10.87 -5.72
CA GLY A 43 -9.51 11.12 -7.04
C GLY A 43 -8.88 12.52 -7.09
N ARG A 44 -7.65 12.64 -7.59
CA ARG A 44 -6.94 13.94 -7.65
C ARG A 44 -7.57 14.92 -8.64
N ASP A 45 -8.19 14.39 -9.69
CA ASP A 45 -8.85 15.15 -10.75
C ASP A 45 -10.17 15.79 -10.30
N THR A 46 -10.96 15.05 -9.52
CA THR A 46 -12.34 15.42 -9.17
C THR A 46 -12.49 15.82 -7.70
N GLY A 47 -11.55 15.40 -6.83
CA GLY A 47 -11.72 15.43 -5.38
C GLY A 47 -12.81 14.48 -4.88
N ALA A 48 -13.40 13.65 -5.75
CA ALA A 48 -14.44 12.71 -5.38
C ALA A 48 -13.88 11.59 -4.51
N ALA A 49 -14.65 11.12 -3.55
CA ALA A 49 -14.29 9.97 -2.73
C ALA A 49 -14.18 8.70 -3.58
N ILE A 50 -13.15 7.89 -3.31
CA ILE A 50 -13.01 6.58 -3.94
C ILE A 50 -13.22 5.49 -2.88
N SER A 51 -14.28 4.71 -3.08
CA SER A 51 -14.63 3.58 -2.23
C SER A 51 -13.90 2.31 -2.63
N ASN A 52 -13.70 1.40 -1.67
CA ASN A 52 -13.12 0.08 -1.89
C ASN A 52 -11.69 0.11 -2.45
N CYS A 53 -10.95 1.20 -2.24
CA CYS A 53 -9.50 1.19 -2.43
C CYS A 53 -8.88 0.26 -1.40
N LEU A 54 -7.91 -0.56 -1.81
CA LEU A 54 -7.07 -1.33 -0.89
C LEU A 54 -6.04 -0.38 -0.29
N ILE A 55 -5.95 -0.33 1.03
CA ILE A 55 -4.90 0.36 1.77
C ILE A 55 -3.99 -0.70 2.36
N GLU A 56 -2.70 -0.65 2.04
CA GLU A 56 -1.68 -1.49 2.68
C GLU A 56 -0.79 -0.65 3.58
N ILE A 57 -0.57 -1.16 4.80
CA ILE A 57 0.43 -0.66 5.73
C ILE A 57 1.61 -1.62 5.69
N ARG A 58 2.77 -1.13 5.27
CA ARG A 58 3.99 -1.91 5.08
C ARG A 58 5.13 -1.40 5.94
N HIS A 59 6.16 -2.21 6.06
CA HIS A 59 7.47 -1.84 6.57
C HIS A 59 8.55 -2.40 5.65
N LYS A 60 9.59 -1.63 5.33
CA LYS A 60 10.60 -2.04 4.31
C LYS A 60 11.23 -3.41 4.57
N THR A 61 11.43 -3.78 5.83
CA THR A 61 12.05 -5.07 6.18
C THR A 61 11.07 -6.16 6.61
N LEU A 62 9.86 -5.79 7.07
CA LEU A 62 8.89 -6.76 7.60
C LEU A 62 7.82 -7.13 6.56
N GLY A 63 7.73 -6.36 5.47
CA GLY A 63 6.70 -6.52 4.45
C GLY A 63 5.36 -5.94 4.89
N LEU A 64 4.27 -6.60 4.52
CA LEU A 64 2.90 -6.21 4.86
C LEU A 64 2.65 -6.37 6.38
N ILE A 65 2.18 -5.29 7.01
CA ILE A 65 1.84 -5.24 8.44
C ILE A 65 0.33 -5.40 8.62
N ALA A 66 -0.46 -4.66 7.84
CA ALA A 66 -1.91 -4.69 7.87
C ALA A 66 -2.49 -4.18 6.55
N ASP A 67 -3.75 -4.49 6.29
CA ASP A 67 -4.51 -4.00 5.16
C ASP A 67 -5.95 -3.66 5.55
N GLY A 68 -6.64 -2.98 4.65
CA GLY A 68 -8.06 -2.68 4.78
C GLY A 68 -8.58 -1.93 3.55
N TYR A 69 -9.84 -1.52 3.61
CA TYR A 69 -10.51 -0.90 2.46
C TYR A 69 -11.15 0.45 2.83
N SER A 70 -11.20 1.36 1.87
CA SER A 70 -11.97 2.60 2.02
C SER A 70 -13.48 2.34 1.95
N ASN A 71 -14.23 3.08 2.75
CA ASN A 71 -15.69 3.08 2.79
C ASN A 71 -16.30 3.80 1.57
N THR A 72 -17.62 3.77 1.46
CA THR A 72 -18.39 4.43 0.39
C THR A 72 -18.15 5.93 0.28
N ASP A 73 -17.82 6.59 1.39
CA ASP A 73 -17.48 8.03 1.44
C ASP A 73 -15.97 8.29 1.29
N GLY A 74 -15.19 7.25 0.99
CA GLY A 74 -13.74 7.29 0.83
C GLY A 74 -12.97 7.27 2.14
N SER A 75 -13.62 7.32 3.31
CA SER A 75 -12.93 7.26 4.59
C SER A 75 -12.34 5.86 4.81
N TYR A 76 -11.29 5.73 5.62
CA TYR A 76 -10.77 4.42 6.01
C TYR A 76 -10.20 4.46 7.43
N THR A 77 -10.08 3.28 8.03
CA THR A 77 -9.41 3.08 9.31
C THR A 77 -8.70 1.75 9.31
N ILE A 78 -7.38 1.76 9.54
CA ILE A 78 -6.58 0.56 9.75
C ILE A 78 -6.28 0.46 11.24
N ASN A 79 -6.69 -0.65 11.88
CA ASN A 79 -6.58 -0.88 13.32
C ASN A 79 -5.51 -1.93 13.66
N GLY A 80 -5.16 -2.04 14.94
CA GLY A 80 -4.32 -3.13 15.44
C GLY A 80 -2.85 -2.99 15.05
N LEU A 81 -2.41 -1.78 14.72
CA LEU A 81 -1.04 -1.50 14.30
C LEU A 81 -0.07 -1.52 15.49
N PRO A 82 1.20 -1.89 15.25
CA PRO A 82 2.26 -1.75 16.25
C PRO A 82 2.59 -0.27 16.48
N ALA A 83 3.30 0.02 17.58
CA ALA A 83 3.92 1.33 17.76
C ALA A 83 5.22 1.39 16.95
N GLU A 84 5.18 2.00 15.76
CA GLU A 84 6.27 1.97 14.77
C GLU A 84 6.47 3.34 14.13
N ASN A 85 7.71 3.71 13.74
CA ASN A 85 8.00 5.03 13.14
C ASN A 85 8.30 4.98 11.64
N SER A 86 8.39 3.78 11.07
CA SER A 86 8.82 3.54 9.69
C SER A 86 7.75 2.82 8.85
N LEU A 87 6.47 3.06 9.14
CA LEU A 87 5.38 2.49 8.35
C LEU A 87 5.27 3.18 6.99
N ILE A 88 4.93 2.43 5.96
CA ILE A 88 4.66 2.91 4.60
C ILE A 88 3.18 2.67 4.32
N VAL A 89 2.48 3.69 3.82
CA VAL A 89 1.06 3.59 3.48
C VAL A 89 0.92 3.68 1.97
N GLY A 90 0.48 2.59 1.35
CA GLY A 90 0.17 2.51 -0.08
C GLY A 90 -1.34 2.33 -0.29
N VAL A 91 -1.86 2.89 -1.37
CA VAL A 91 -3.28 2.79 -1.73
C VAL A 91 -3.42 2.36 -3.17
N TRP A 92 -4.19 1.30 -3.40
CA TRP A 92 -4.51 0.77 -4.72
C TRP A 92 -5.99 1.02 -5.03
N PRO A 93 -6.31 1.47 -6.26
CA PRO A 93 -7.68 1.62 -6.72
C PRO A 93 -8.42 0.26 -6.72
N PRO A 94 -9.75 0.26 -6.58
CA PRO A 94 -10.53 -0.97 -6.75
C PRO A 94 -10.37 -1.50 -8.18
N PHE A 95 -10.55 -2.81 -8.38
CA PHE A 95 -10.34 -3.47 -9.67
C PHE A 95 -11.10 -2.83 -10.84
N ASN A 96 -12.32 -2.33 -10.61
CA ASN A 96 -13.14 -1.67 -11.61
C ASN A 96 -12.68 -0.24 -11.96
N GLN A 97 -11.73 0.33 -11.21
CA GLN A 97 -11.12 1.64 -11.47
C GLN A 97 -9.60 1.58 -11.64
N LYS A 98 -9.02 0.38 -11.74
CA LYS A 98 -7.57 0.18 -11.88
C LYS A 98 -6.95 0.81 -13.15
N ASN A 99 -7.79 1.09 -14.16
CA ASN A 99 -7.38 1.75 -15.40
C ASN A 99 -7.77 3.24 -15.43
N VAL A 100 -8.39 3.74 -14.36
CA VAL A 100 -8.85 5.13 -14.22
C VAL A 100 -7.92 5.90 -13.29
N TYR A 101 -7.49 5.26 -12.20
CA TYR A 101 -6.57 5.83 -11.23
C TYR A 101 -5.38 4.90 -11.06
N ASP A 102 -4.21 5.47 -10.78
CA ASP A 102 -3.05 4.70 -10.39
C ASP A 102 -2.96 4.58 -8.87
N HIS A 103 -2.25 3.55 -8.43
CA HIS A 103 -1.88 3.43 -7.03
C HIS A 103 -0.95 4.57 -6.61
N GLN A 104 -0.93 4.88 -5.32
CA GLN A 104 -0.09 5.95 -4.78
C GLN A 104 0.29 5.66 -3.34
N TYR A 105 1.52 6.01 -2.96
CA TYR A 105 1.95 6.02 -1.57
C TYR A 105 1.74 7.40 -0.93
N TYR A 106 1.70 7.45 0.40
CA TYR A 106 1.54 8.69 1.16
C TYR A 106 2.51 9.80 0.71
N GLU A 107 2.05 11.06 0.73
CA GLU A 107 2.74 12.25 0.20
C GLU A 107 3.12 12.17 -1.30
N ASN A 108 2.27 11.53 -2.11
CA ASN A 108 2.39 11.45 -3.57
C ASN A 108 3.61 10.68 -4.08
N ALA A 109 4.13 9.76 -3.29
CA ALA A 109 5.22 8.90 -3.71
C ALA A 109 4.72 7.78 -4.66
N ASP A 110 5.48 7.55 -5.72
CA ASP A 110 5.20 6.60 -6.80
C ASP A 110 5.75 5.20 -6.53
N SER A 111 6.59 5.03 -5.51
CA SER A 111 7.21 3.75 -5.18
C SER A 111 7.47 3.63 -3.69
N ILE A 112 7.68 2.40 -3.23
CA ILE A 112 8.06 2.12 -1.84
C ILE A 112 9.40 2.78 -1.45
N ASP A 113 10.28 3.03 -2.43
CA ASP A 113 11.58 3.66 -2.20
C ASP A 113 11.50 5.16 -2.01
N SER A 114 10.57 5.82 -2.71
CA SER A 114 10.28 7.25 -2.57
C SER A 114 9.26 7.57 -1.47
N ALA A 115 8.63 6.56 -0.87
CA ALA A 115 7.57 6.73 0.12
C ALA A 115 8.02 7.47 1.39
N THR A 116 7.22 8.46 1.80
CA THR A 116 7.36 9.10 3.12
C THR A 116 6.83 8.15 4.19
N THR A 117 7.61 7.96 5.26
CA THR A 117 7.20 7.08 6.36
C THR A 117 6.22 7.77 7.31
N VAL A 118 5.38 6.95 7.93
CA VAL A 118 4.32 7.33 8.86
C VAL A 118 4.62 6.72 10.21
N SER A 119 4.43 7.51 11.28
CA SER A 119 4.72 7.09 12.65
C SER A 119 3.46 6.92 13.48
N THR A 120 3.31 5.73 14.04
CA THR A 120 2.34 5.35 15.08
C THR A 120 3.01 5.14 16.44
N LEU A 121 4.28 5.52 16.57
CA LEU A 121 5.12 5.23 17.74
C LEU A 121 4.52 5.77 19.05
N ILE A 122 3.93 6.97 18.99
CA ILE A 122 3.42 7.69 20.18
C ILE A 122 1.89 7.68 20.22
N ASP A 123 1.23 7.83 19.07
CA ASP A 123 -0.23 7.91 18.98
C ASP A 123 -0.78 7.30 17.69
N ASN A 124 -2.11 7.22 17.60
CA ASN A 124 -2.82 7.00 16.34
C ASN A 124 -2.55 8.15 15.37
N VAL A 125 -2.68 7.86 14.09
CA VAL A 125 -2.58 8.87 13.02
C VAL A 125 -3.98 9.18 12.51
N TYR A 126 -4.25 10.47 12.37
CA TYR A 126 -5.50 11.00 11.82
C TYR A 126 -5.18 11.86 10.59
N ASP A 127 -6.19 12.10 9.76
CA ASP A 127 -6.12 12.95 8.58
C ASP A 127 -5.06 12.54 7.53
N LEU A 128 -4.72 11.25 7.46
CA LEU A 128 -3.81 10.69 6.45
C LEU A 128 -4.54 10.51 5.11
N ASN A 129 -4.83 11.63 4.47
CA ASN A 129 -5.55 11.66 3.21
C ASN A 129 -4.60 11.37 2.02
N ILE A 130 -5.07 10.56 1.07
CA ILE A 130 -4.30 10.22 -0.15
C ILE A 130 -5.17 10.50 -1.37
N SER A 131 -4.58 11.19 -2.35
CA SER A 131 -5.25 11.47 -3.63
C SER A 131 -4.61 10.69 -4.77
N LEU A 132 -5.39 9.81 -5.39
CA LEU A 132 -4.93 8.96 -6.49
C LEU A 132 -4.88 9.77 -7.80
N PRO A 133 -3.75 9.76 -8.53
CA PRO A 133 -3.66 10.39 -9.84
C PRO A 133 -4.44 9.59 -10.89
N VAL A 134 -4.89 10.28 -11.94
CA VAL A 134 -5.55 9.63 -13.09
C VAL A 134 -4.52 8.88 -13.91
N SER A 135 -4.83 7.64 -14.26
CA SER A 135 -4.05 6.81 -15.17
C SER A 135 -3.96 7.46 -16.55
N PRO A 136 -2.78 7.54 -17.18
CA PRO A 136 -2.65 8.07 -18.52
C PRO A 136 -3.47 7.28 -19.54
N ASP A 137 -4.13 8.02 -20.45
CA ASP A 137 -4.81 7.43 -21.62
C ASP A 137 -3.83 6.84 -22.64
N ALA A 138 -2.56 7.26 -22.58
CA ALA A 138 -1.50 6.73 -23.43
C ALA A 138 -1.25 5.25 -23.09
N GLY A 139 -1.13 4.41 -24.11
CA GLY A 139 -1.01 2.97 -23.94
C GLY A 139 -0.15 2.29 -25.00
N ILE A 140 0.10 1.01 -24.79
CA ILE A 140 0.73 0.12 -25.77
C ILE A 140 -0.37 -0.48 -26.63
N LEU A 141 -0.28 -0.25 -27.94
CA LEU A 141 -1.15 -0.87 -28.94
C LEU A 141 -0.37 -1.92 -29.72
N GLY A 142 -1.03 -3.02 -30.06
CA GLY A 142 -0.42 -4.04 -30.88
C GLY A 142 -1.42 -5.04 -31.41
N ARG A 143 -0.90 -6.07 -32.07
CA ARG A 143 -1.69 -7.16 -32.65
C ARG A 143 -0.96 -8.48 -32.48
N VAL A 144 -1.66 -9.51 -32.00
CA VAL A 144 -1.15 -10.89 -31.92
C VAL A 144 -1.60 -11.65 -33.17
N LEU A 145 -0.63 -12.21 -33.88
CA LEU A 145 -0.84 -12.93 -35.15
C LEU A 145 -0.53 -14.42 -34.99
N SER A 146 -1.21 -15.25 -35.77
CA SER A 146 -0.84 -16.65 -35.89
C SER A 146 0.47 -16.83 -36.63
N ALA A 147 1.44 -17.50 -36.01
CA ALA A 147 2.70 -17.85 -36.66
C ALA A 147 2.51 -18.73 -37.92
N LYS A 148 1.40 -19.49 -37.99
CA LYS A 148 1.07 -20.33 -39.16
C LYS A 148 0.30 -19.57 -40.24
N ASN A 149 -0.50 -18.57 -39.84
CA ASN A 149 -1.33 -17.76 -40.73
C ASN A 149 -1.25 -16.28 -40.30
N PRO A 150 -0.20 -15.54 -40.68
CA PRO A 150 0.05 -14.19 -40.17
C PRO A 150 -1.03 -13.15 -40.51
N GLU A 151 -1.96 -13.48 -41.41
CA GLU A 151 -3.09 -12.60 -41.72
C GLU A 151 -4.21 -12.68 -40.67
N ASN A 152 -4.26 -13.81 -39.95
CA ASN A 152 -5.25 -14.07 -38.91
C ASN A 152 -4.72 -13.61 -37.54
N GLY A 153 -5.51 -12.77 -36.88
CA GLY A 153 -5.30 -12.46 -35.48
C GLY A 153 -5.67 -13.64 -34.58
N ILE A 154 -5.17 -13.62 -33.36
CA ILE A 154 -5.57 -14.56 -32.31
C ILE A 154 -6.33 -13.78 -31.23
N SER A 155 -7.58 -14.16 -31.00
CA SER A 155 -8.42 -13.58 -29.95
C SER A 155 -8.12 -14.15 -28.57
N ASP A 156 -8.56 -13.44 -27.54
CA ASP A 156 -8.56 -13.88 -26.15
C ASP A 156 -7.16 -14.22 -25.61
N ILE A 157 -6.12 -13.60 -26.19
CA ILE A 157 -4.75 -13.66 -25.67
C ILE A 157 -4.58 -12.55 -24.65
N GLU A 158 -4.21 -12.96 -23.44
CA GLU A 158 -3.87 -12.05 -22.36
C GLU A 158 -2.53 -11.36 -22.64
N ILE A 159 -2.54 -10.04 -22.59
CA ILE A 159 -1.36 -9.19 -22.70
C ILE A 159 -1.16 -8.51 -21.36
N GLN A 160 0.03 -8.69 -20.79
CA GLN A 160 0.41 -8.11 -19.52
C GLN A 160 1.65 -7.25 -19.69
N ALA A 161 1.64 -6.09 -19.05
CA ALA A 161 2.83 -5.25 -18.84
C ALA A 161 3.02 -5.05 -17.34
N PHE A 162 4.25 -5.11 -16.86
CA PHE A 162 4.59 -4.97 -15.46
C PHE A 162 5.81 -4.05 -15.31
N SER A 163 5.72 -3.08 -14.40
CA SER A 163 6.81 -2.20 -14.02
C SER A 163 7.40 -2.70 -12.70
N GLU A 164 8.63 -3.23 -12.74
CA GLU A 164 9.33 -3.69 -11.53
C GLU A 164 9.58 -2.53 -10.55
N LYS A 165 9.88 -1.34 -11.07
CA LYS A 165 10.14 -0.14 -10.25
C LYS A 165 8.90 0.28 -9.46
N LEU A 166 7.72 0.21 -10.08
CA LEU A 166 6.47 0.63 -9.47
C LEU A 166 5.71 -0.53 -8.81
N GLU A 167 6.23 -1.76 -8.92
CA GLU A 167 5.57 -3.00 -8.48
C GLU A 167 4.11 -3.12 -8.96
N SER A 168 3.82 -2.57 -10.14
CA SER A 168 2.47 -2.48 -10.68
C SER A 168 2.41 -2.95 -12.14
N GLY A 169 1.28 -3.53 -12.53
CA GLY A 169 1.07 -3.97 -13.91
C GLY A 169 -0.34 -3.73 -14.40
N SER A 170 -0.48 -3.74 -15.73
CA SER A 170 -1.75 -3.63 -16.44
C SER A 170 -1.95 -4.84 -17.34
N ILE A 171 -3.21 -5.16 -17.61
CA ILE A 171 -3.63 -6.37 -18.30
C ILE A 171 -4.78 -6.06 -19.25
N THR A 172 -4.74 -6.64 -20.45
CA THR A 172 -5.80 -6.57 -21.45
C THR A 172 -5.87 -7.88 -22.23
N THR A 173 -6.90 -8.07 -23.05
CA THR A 173 -7.05 -9.23 -23.92
C THR A 173 -7.21 -8.80 -25.36
N THR A 174 -6.69 -9.60 -26.30
CA THR A 174 -6.86 -9.33 -27.73
C THR A 174 -8.30 -9.52 -28.20
N ASP A 175 -8.74 -8.69 -29.14
CA ASP A 175 -10.03 -8.83 -29.82
C ASP A 175 -10.05 -9.97 -30.85
N VAL A 176 -11.19 -10.16 -31.53
CA VAL A 176 -11.36 -11.18 -32.59
C VAL A 176 -10.34 -11.09 -33.73
N ASN A 177 -9.77 -9.91 -33.97
CA ASN A 177 -8.78 -9.64 -35.00
C ASN A 177 -7.35 -9.63 -34.45
N GLY A 178 -7.17 -9.97 -33.17
CA GLY A 178 -5.89 -10.03 -32.48
C GLY A 178 -5.39 -8.68 -31.97
N TYR A 179 -6.13 -7.59 -32.12
CA TYR A 179 -5.68 -6.27 -31.66
C TYR A 179 -5.85 -6.12 -30.16
N TYR A 180 -4.92 -5.41 -29.52
CA TYR A 180 -5.01 -5.04 -28.12
C TYR A 180 -4.62 -3.58 -27.92
N THR A 181 -5.17 -3.00 -26.86
CA THR A 181 -4.76 -1.71 -26.32
C THR A 181 -4.58 -1.88 -24.82
N LEU A 182 -3.39 -1.59 -24.33
CA LEU A 182 -3.01 -1.69 -22.92
C LEU A 182 -2.73 -0.27 -22.42
N THR A 183 -3.68 0.29 -21.67
CA THR A 183 -3.59 1.64 -21.06
C THR A 183 -3.27 1.55 -19.56
N GLY A 184 -3.13 2.70 -18.90
CA GLY A 184 -2.81 2.77 -17.46
C GLY A 184 -1.39 2.31 -17.16
N LEU A 185 -0.44 2.78 -17.97
CA LEU A 185 0.99 2.55 -17.80
C LEU A 185 1.65 3.82 -17.28
N ASN A 186 2.26 3.73 -16.10
CA ASN A 186 3.08 4.78 -15.48
C ASN A 186 4.55 4.37 -15.41
#